data_AF-A0A7V1PU67-F1
#
_entry.id   AF-A0A7V1PU67-F1
#
_cell.length_a   1.000
_cell.length_b   1.000
_cell.length_c   1.000
_cell.angle_alpha   90.00
_cell.angle_beta   90.00
_cell.angle_gamma   90.00
#
_symmetry.space_group_name_H-M   'P 1'
#
loop_
_entity.id
_entity.type
_entity.pdbx_description
1 polymer ?
#
loop_
_entity_poly.entity_id
_entity_poly.type
_entity_poly.pdbx_seq_one_letter_code
_entity_poly.pdbx_strand_id
1 'polypeptide(L)'
;MAFKFSEDDIKQIEKVLNTTFNRRGDQYRAVLENKEEGRRLTMEIYPDLQIGERKGVLISIFTPYTHSQLHFCTGYVASEVLEEVTFFAEFSGHLSGIIVERQAGCSIFTNVDRKLLSGDFSQLAPEVMLSGIALSLTEPLLGGDDTNS
;
A
#
# COMPACT_ATOMS: atom_id res chain seq x y z
N MET A 1 -0.05 18.28 -3.59
CA MET A 1 0.12 18.31 -2.11
C MET A 1 0.70 16.98 -1.68
N ALA A 2 1.52 16.94 -0.63
CA ALA A 2 1.95 15.67 -0.06
C ALA A 2 0.75 14.95 0.56
N PHE A 3 0.54 13.69 0.18
CA PHE A 3 -0.52 12.84 0.74
C PHE A 3 -0.36 12.72 2.27
N LYS A 4 -1.49 12.76 2.98
CA LYS A 4 -1.55 12.57 4.43
C LYS A 4 -2.79 11.77 4.77
N PHE A 5 -2.64 10.83 5.71
CA PHE A 5 -3.78 10.12 6.28
C PHE A 5 -4.57 11.05 7.21
N SER A 6 -5.87 11.16 6.93
CA SER A 6 -6.87 11.69 7.85
C SER A 6 -7.33 10.59 8.83
N GLU A 7 -8.04 10.99 9.89
CA GLU A 7 -8.62 10.01 10.81
C GLU A 7 -9.70 9.14 10.15
N ASP A 8 -10.41 9.68 9.16
CA ASP A 8 -11.43 8.92 8.43
C ASP A 8 -10.80 7.88 7.49
N ASP A 9 -9.64 8.18 6.93
CA ASP A 9 -8.86 7.20 6.16
C ASP A 9 -8.44 6.02 7.05
N ILE A 10 -7.97 6.29 8.27
CA ILE A 10 -7.61 5.25 9.23
C ILE A 10 -8.83 4.39 9.57
N LYS A 11 -9.99 5.00 9.86
CA LYS A 11 -11.24 4.24 10.12
C LYS A 11 -11.66 3.38 8.94
N GLN A 12 -11.48 3.87 7.71
CA GLN A 12 -11.78 3.09 6.51
C GLN A 12 -10.87 1.85 6.43
N ILE A 13 -9.57 2.01 6.67
CA ILE A 13 -8.60 0.92 6.68
C ILE A 13 -8.94 -0.09 7.78
N GLU A 14 -9.27 0.37 8.99
CA GLU A 14 -9.73 -0.48 10.10
C GLU A 14 -10.93 -1.33 9.70
N LYS A 15 -11.93 -0.71 9.06
CA LYS A 15 -13.14 -1.39 8.60
C LYS A 15 -12.80 -2.48 7.57
N VAL A 16 -12.00 -2.15 6.55
CA VAL A 16 -11.66 -3.11 5.48
C VAL A 16 -10.84 -4.27 6.04
N LEU A 17 -9.83 -3.99 6.85
CA LEU A 17 -8.94 -4.99 7.42
C LEU A 17 -9.47 -5.68 8.68
N ASN A 18 -10.67 -5.31 9.13
CA ASN A 18 -11.28 -5.79 10.37
C ASN A 18 -10.28 -5.78 11.55
N THR A 19 -9.61 -4.63 11.73
CA THR A 19 -8.58 -4.43 12.75
C THR A 19 -8.80 -3.10 13.47
N THR A 20 -7.97 -2.81 14.47
CA THR A 20 -7.99 -1.52 15.18
C THR A 20 -6.56 -1.02 15.34
N PHE A 21 -6.34 0.22 14.91
CA PHE A 21 -5.10 0.92 15.12
C PHE A 21 -5.06 1.54 16.51
N ASN A 22 -3.99 1.24 17.23
CA ASN A 22 -3.64 1.96 18.43
C ASN A 22 -2.72 3.13 18.05
N ARG A 23 -3.13 4.35 18.36
CA ARG A 23 -2.27 5.53 18.20
C ARG A 23 -1.20 5.54 19.29
N ARG A 24 0.07 5.72 18.90
CA ARG A 24 1.22 5.82 19.80
C ARG A 24 2.07 7.01 19.38
N GLY A 25 1.87 8.16 20.04
CA GLY A 25 2.45 9.42 19.57
C GLY A 25 1.93 9.74 18.15
N ASP A 26 2.85 9.85 17.20
CA ASP A 26 2.55 10.17 15.80
C ASP A 26 2.43 8.95 14.88
N GLN A 27 2.43 7.73 15.43
CA GLN A 27 2.21 6.51 14.63
C GLN A 27 0.87 5.85 14.95
N TYR A 28 0.30 5.19 13.95
CA TYR A 28 -0.80 4.25 14.11
C TYR A 28 -0.25 2.84 14.00
N ARG A 29 -0.60 1.97 14.95
CA ARG A 29 -0.14 0.57 14.95
C ARG A 29 -1.30 -0.42 15.10
N ALA A 30 -1.41 -1.35 14.14
CA ALA A 30 -2.37 -2.45 14.16
C ALA A 30 -1.63 -3.79 14.11
N VAL A 31 -2.30 -4.84 14.59
CA VAL A 31 -1.84 -6.22 14.47
C VAL A 31 -2.97 -7.02 13.82
N LEU A 32 -2.64 -7.74 12.75
CA LEU A 32 -3.54 -8.67 12.09
C LEU A 32 -3.04 -10.09 12.35
N GLU A 33 -3.97 -10.99 12.62
CA GLU A 33 -3.71 -12.39 12.94
C GLU A 33 -4.71 -13.29 12.22
N ASN A 34 -4.21 -14.29 11.51
CA ASN A 34 -4.98 -15.43 11.06
C ASN A 34 -4.45 -16.66 11.80
N LYS A 35 -5.18 -17.08 12.84
CA LYS A 35 -4.76 -18.19 13.71
C LYS A 35 -4.89 -19.54 13.03
N GLU A 36 -5.79 -19.68 12.07
CA GLU A 36 -6.01 -20.94 11.34
C GLU A 36 -4.82 -21.26 10.45
N GLU A 37 -4.26 -20.26 9.77
CA GLU A 37 -3.10 -20.41 8.89
C GLU A 37 -1.76 -20.06 9.56
N GLY A 38 -1.79 -19.69 10.85
CA GLY A 38 -0.59 -19.30 11.60
C GLY A 38 0.07 -18.01 11.10
N ARG A 39 -0.67 -17.14 10.41
CA ARG A 39 -0.17 -15.87 9.88
C ARG A 39 -0.38 -14.75 10.89
N ARG A 40 0.58 -13.82 10.91
CA ARG A 40 0.53 -12.61 11.72
C ARG A 40 1.32 -11.52 11.05
N LEU A 41 0.79 -10.32 11.02
CA LEU A 41 1.54 -9.14 10.63
C LEU A 41 1.24 -7.97 11.56
N THR A 42 2.25 -7.16 11.81
CA THR A 42 2.09 -5.84 12.42
C THR A 42 2.20 -4.81 11.32
N MET A 43 1.28 -3.85 11.32
CA MET A 43 1.29 -2.71 10.42
C MET A 43 1.44 -1.44 11.22
N GLU A 44 2.34 -0.57 10.75
CA GLU A 44 2.58 0.75 11.31
C GLU A 44 2.50 1.81 10.21
N ILE A 45 1.71 2.85 10.48
CA ILE A 45 1.54 4.01 9.61
C ILE A 45 2.12 5.22 10.33
N TYR A 46 3.13 5.83 9.73
CA TYR A 46 3.71 7.10 10.16
C TYR A 46 3.28 8.19 9.17
N PRO A 47 2.32 9.06 9.51
CA PRO A 47 1.80 10.05 8.57
C PRO A 47 2.75 11.22 8.26
N ASP A 48 3.72 11.49 9.14
CA ASP A 48 4.65 12.63 8.99
C ASP A 48 6.02 12.34 9.62
N LEU A 49 6.76 11.38 9.06
CA LEU A 49 8.09 10.99 9.53
C LEU A 49 9.19 11.71 8.74
N GLN A 50 10.28 12.09 9.40
CA GLN A 50 11.49 12.54 8.72
C GLN A 50 12.17 11.34 8.02
N ILE A 51 12.24 11.36 6.69
CA ILE A 51 12.86 10.31 5.86
C ILE A 51 13.96 10.97 5.02
N GLY A 52 15.22 10.81 5.45
CA GLY A 52 16.34 11.54 4.87
C GLY A 52 16.19 13.05 5.08
N GLU A 53 16.21 13.83 3.99
CA GLU A 53 16.15 15.30 4.04
C GLU A 53 14.72 15.88 4.06
N ARG A 54 13.69 15.04 3.82
CA ARG A 54 12.30 15.50 3.73
C ARG A 54 11.37 14.68 4.61
N LYS A 55 10.24 15.27 4.97
CA LYS A 55 9.16 14.55 5.66
C LYS A 55 8.27 13.80 4.66
N GLY A 56 7.67 12.70 5.11
CA GLY A 56 6.71 11.95 4.33
C GLY A 56 6.02 10.84 5.11
N VAL A 57 5.12 10.16 4.41
CA VAL A 57 4.40 9.00 4.95
C VAL A 57 5.27 7.75 4.82
N LEU A 58 5.40 6.99 5.91
CA LEU A 58 6.04 5.67 5.91
C LEU A 58 5.01 4.61 6.33
N ILE A 59 4.87 3.58 5.49
CA ILE A 59 4.17 2.33 5.85
C ILE A 59 5.23 1.30 6.21
N SER A 60 5.15 0.71 7.40
CA SER A 60 6.02 -0.39 7.81
C SER A 60 5.17 -1.64 8.12
N ILE A 61 5.52 -2.75 7.49
CA ILE A 61 4.92 -4.07 7.74
C ILE A 61 5.99 -4.99 8.33
N PHE A 62 5.63 -5.64 9.43
CA PHE A 62 6.44 -6.66 10.08
C PHE A 62 5.70 -7.99 10.05
N THR A 63 6.25 -8.97 9.35
CA THR A 63 5.86 -10.38 9.46
C THR A 63 6.94 -11.13 10.25
N PRO A 64 6.74 -12.40 10.64
CA PRO A 64 7.76 -13.19 11.33
C PRO A 64 9.09 -13.31 10.56
N TYR A 65 9.07 -13.15 9.23
CA TYR A 65 10.21 -13.41 8.35
C TYR A 65 10.64 -12.20 7.53
N THR A 66 9.87 -11.11 7.54
CA THR A 66 10.10 -9.99 6.64
C THR A 66 9.76 -8.68 7.32
N HIS A 67 10.62 -7.70 7.11
CA HIS A 67 10.36 -6.30 7.43
C HIS A 67 10.33 -5.52 6.11
N SER A 68 9.22 -4.86 5.85
CA SER A 68 8.98 -4.18 4.58
C SER A 68 8.51 -2.77 4.82
N GLN A 69 9.05 -1.85 4.03
CA GLN A 69 8.79 -0.43 4.20
C GLN A 69 8.46 0.21 2.85
N LEU A 70 7.35 0.95 2.80
CA LEU A 70 7.00 1.80 1.67
C LEU A 70 7.24 3.25 2.07
N HIS A 71 8.34 3.80 1.57
CA HIS A 71 8.75 5.18 1.83
C HIS A 71 7.98 6.12 0.92
N PHE A 72 7.62 7.29 1.45
CA PHE A 72 6.90 8.32 0.72
C PHE A 72 5.61 7.82 0.07
N CYS A 73 4.83 7.02 0.81
CA CYS A 73 3.51 6.56 0.38
C CYS A 73 2.67 7.76 -0.09
N THR A 74 2.17 7.68 -1.32
CA THR A 74 1.44 8.76 -1.99
C THR A 74 -0.07 8.55 -2.00
N GLY A 75 -0.54 7.38 -1.58
CA GLY A 75 -1.96 7.08 -1.48
C GLY A 75 -2.23 5.64 -1.04
N TYR A 76 -3.51 5.33 -0.91
CA TYR A 76 -3.98 3.97 -0.68
C TYR A 76 -5.31 3.72 -1.39
N VAL A 77 -5.61 2.45 -1.61
CA VAL A 77 -6.92 1.96 -2.05
C VAL A 77 -7.40 0.95 -1.03
N ALA A 78 -8.63 1.11 -0.53
CA ALA A 78 -9.25 0.16 0.38
C ALA A 78 -10.45 -0.52 -0.32
N SER A 79 -10.40 -1.84 -0.43
CA SER A 79 -11.44 -2.63 -1.12
C SER A 79 -12.16 -3.52 -0.12
N GLU A 80 -13.43 -3.22 0.17
CA GLU A 80 -14.27 -4.08 1.02
C GLU A 80 -14.59 -5.43 0.35
N VAL A 81 -14.61 -5.47 -0.98
CA VAL A 81 -14.93 -6.68 -1.76
C VAL A 81 -13.76 -7.67 -1.75
N LEU A 82 -12.53 -7.16 -1.87
CA LEU A 82 -11.31 -7.97 -1.83
C LEU A 82 -10.78 -8.15 -0.39
N GLU A 83 -11.34 -7.41 0.57
CA GLU A 83 -10.91 -7.40 1.97
C GLU A 83 -9.43 -7.03 2.16
N GLU A 84 -8.94 -6.12 1.32
CA GLU A 84 -7.54 -5.72 1.30
C GLU A 84 -7.37 -4.20 1.19
N VAL A 85 -6.19 -3.74 1.61
CA VAL A 85 -5.75 -2.35 1.48
C VAL A 85 -4.41 -2.32 0.74
N THR A 86 -4.38 -1.62 -0.37
CA THR A 86 -3.19 -1.40 -1.20
C THR A 86 -2.62 -0.02 -0.91
N PHE A 87 -1.46 0.03 -0.27
CA PHE A 87 -0.67 1.26 -0.13
C PHE A 87 0.28 1.38 -1.32
N PHE A 88 0.44 2.57 -1.88
CA PHE A 88 1.33 2.75 -3.03
C PHE A 88 2.12 4.05 -2.97
N ALA A 89 3.29 4.01 -3.61
CA ALA A 89 4.16 5.16 -3.81
C ALA A 89 4.61 5.18 -5.26
N GLU A 90 4.56 6.36 -5.88
CA GLU A 90 5.11 6.58 -7.22
C GLU A 90 6.41 7.37 -7.13
N PHE A 91 7.42 6.91 -7.86
CA PHE A 91 8.67 7.63 -8.03
C PHE A 91 9.22 7.43 -9.44
N SER A 92 9.44 8.54 -10.16
CA SER A 92 10.06 8.53 -11.49
C SER A 92 9.42 7.56 -12.49
N GLY A 93 8.07 7.55 -12.56
CA GLY A 93 7.31 6.69 -13.47
C GLY A 93 7.25 5.21 -13.04
N HIS A 94 7.72 4.88 -11.85
CA HIS A 94 7.64 3.53 -11.29
C HIS A 94 6.75 3.54 -10.05
N LEU A 95 5.97 2.47 -9.90
CA LEU A 95 5.08 2.23 -8.78
C LEU A 95 5.66 1.14 -7.88
N SER A 96 5.58 1.37 -6.58
CA SER A 96 5.76 0.36 -5.56
C SER A 96 4.51 0.29 -4.70
N GLY A 97 4.09 -0.91 -4.34
CA GLY A 97 2.89 -1.12 -3.53
C GLY A 97 3.04 -2.24 -2.52
N ILE A 98 2.36 -2.07 -1.40
CA ILE A 98 2.18 -3.08 -0.36
C ILE A 98 0.67 -3.32 -0.22
N ILE A 99 0.26 -4.56 -0.44
CA ILE A 99 -1.12 -5.00 -0.27
C ILE A 99 -1.19 -5.76 1.05
N VAL A 100 -2.09 -5.33 1.93
CA VAL A 100 -2.37 -5.97 3.21
C VAL A 100 -3.78 -6.54 3.15
N GLU A 101 -3.91 -7.83 3.38
CA GLU A 101 -5.20 -8.53 3.40
C GLU A 101 -5.71 -8.66 4.84
N ARG A 102 -7.03 -8.66 5.01
CA ARG A 102 -7.70 -8.89 6.30
C ARG A 102 -7.19 -10.16 7.01
N GLN A 103 -6.87 -11.20 6.26
CA GLN A 103 -6.38 -12.49 6.78
C GLN A 103 -4.87 -12.52 7.08
N ALA A 104 -4.27 -11.36 7.38
CA ALA A 104 -2.84 -11.20 7.63
C ALA A 104 -1.94 -11.68 6.46
N GLY A 105 -2.46 -11.63 5.24
CA GLY A 105 -1.69 -11.74 4.00
C GLY A 105 -0.98 -10.44 3.68
N CYS A 106 0.17 -10.52 3.03
CA CYS A 106 0.93 -9.36 2.58
C CYS A 106 1.63 -9.67 1.26
N SER A 107 1.36 -8.85 0.25
CA SER A 107 2.03 -8.90 -1.04
C SER A 107 2.75 -7.59 -1.32
N ILE A 108 3.94 -7.67 -1.90
CA ILE A 108 4.80 -6.50 -2.13
C ILE A 108 5.23 -6.50 -3.59
N PHE A 109 4.98 -5.39 -4.25
CA PHE A 109 5.43 -5.12 -5.61
C PHE A 109 6.29 -3.87 -5.59
N THR A 110 7.43 -3.89 -6.28
CA THR A 110 8.36 -2.76 -6.29
C THR A 110 8.87 -2.53 -7.70
N ASN A 111 9.14 -1.27 -8.02
CA ASN A 111 9.72 -0.87 -9.30
C ASN A 111 8.90 -1.34 -10.52
N VAL A 112 7.56 -1.32 -10.38
CA VAL A 112 6.63 -1.67 -11.45
C VAL A 112 6.53 -0.48 -12.40
N ASP A 113 6.77 -0.68 -13.70
CA ASP A 113 6.60 0.39 -14.69
C ASP A 113 5.12 0.82 -14.72
N ARG A 114 4.86 2.12 -14.51
CA ARG A 114 3.50 2.69 -14.49
C ARG A 114 2.73 2.35 -15.77
N LYS A 115 3.40 2.23 -16.90
CA LYS A 115 2.76 1.90 -18.19
C LYS A 115 2.11 0.52 -18.22
N LEU A 116 2.48 -0.38 -17.30
CA LEU A 116 1.86 -1.70 -17.16
C LEU A 116 0.44 -1.62 -16.61
N LEU A 117 0.07 -0.52 -15.96
CA LEU A 117 -1.25 -0.35 -15.33
C LEU A 117 -2.30 0.09 -16.35
N SER A 118 -1.91 0.94 -17.30
CA SER A 118 -2.78 1.47 -18.36
C SER A 118 -2.89 0.57 -19.60
N GLY A 119 -2.23 -0.60 -19.59
CA GLY A 119 -2.14 -1.51 -20.72
C GLY A 119 -3.25 -2.57 -20.75
N ASP A 120 -3.46 -3.18 -21.91
CA ASP A 120 -4.26 -4.41 -22.01
C ASP A 120 -3.51 -5.56 -21.31
N PHE A 121 -3.95 -5.90 -20.10
CA PHE A 121 -3.33 -6.96 -19.27
C PHE A 121 -3.29 -8.32 -19.98
N SER A 122 -4.10 -8.55 -21.02
CA SER A 122 -4.07 -9.77 -21.83
C SER A 122 -2.82 -9.89 -22.72
N GLN A 123 -2.09 -8.79 -22.94
CA GLN A 123 -0.86 -8.73 -23.73
C GLN A 123 0.41 -8.84 -22.88
N LEU A 124 0.27 -8.86 -21.55
CA LEU A 124 1.40 -9.01 -20.65
C LEU A 124 1.85 -10.47 -20.59
N ALA A 125 3.17 -10.68 -20.53
CA ALA A 125 3.70 -12.00 -20.21
C ALA A 125 3.17 -12.42 -18.82
N PRO A 126 2.80 -13.71 -18.62
CA PRO A 126 2.20 -14.16 -17.36
C PRO A 126 2.99 -13.77 -16.10
N GLU A 127 4.32 -13.69 -16.24
CA GLU A 127 5.26 -13.36 -15.17
C GLU A 127 5.15 -11.91 -14.66
N VAL A 128 4.66 -10.98 -15.50
CA VAL A 128 4.49 -9.56 -15.14
C VAL A 128 3.03 -9.15 -14.98
N MET A 129 2.10 -10.05 -15.31
CA MET A 129 0.67 -9.79 -15.25
C MET A 129 0.17 -9.59 -13.81
N LEU A 130 0.74 -10.33 -12.85
CA LEU A 130 0.29 -10.27 -11.44
C LEU A 130 0.48 -8.89 -10.82
N SER A 131 1.64 -8.25 -11.02
CA SER A 131 1.90 -6.91 -10.48
C SER A 131 1.03 -5.85 -11.14
N GLY A 132 0.81 -5.97 -12.46
CA GLY A 132 -0.10 -5.11 -13.20
C GLY A 132 -1.53 -5.19 -12.66
N ILE A 133 -2.07 -6.40 -12.51
CA ILE A 133 -3.42 -6.61 -11.99
C ILE A 133 -3.53 -6.11 -10.55
N ALA A 134 -2.60 -6.50 -9.67
CA ALA A 134 -2.66 -6.19 -8.25
C ALA A 134 -2.59 -4.67 -7.97
N LEU A 135 -1.86 -3.92 -8.79
CA LEU A 135 -1.71 -2.47 -8.64
C LEU A 135 -2.66 -1.64 -9.50
N SER A 136 -3.41 -2.26 -10.43
CA SER A 136 -4.37 -1.57 -11.32
C SER A 136 -5.41 -0.74 -10.56
N LEU A 137 -5.81 -1.18 -9.36
CA LEU A 137 -6.75 -0.45 -8.50
C LEU A 137 -6.27 0.95 -8.11
N THR A 138 -4.95 1.19 -8.15
CA THR A 138 -4.34 2.48 -7.80
C THR A 138 -4.42 3.50 -8.93
N GLU A 139 -4.65 3.05 -10.17
CA GLU A 139 -4.60 3.88 -11.38
C GLU A 139 -5.52 5.12 -11.33
N PRO A 140 -6.78 5.04 -10.88
CA PRO A 140 -7.66 6.22 -10.83
C PRO A 140 -7.17 7.32 -9.87
N LEU A 141 -6.29 6.96 -8.92
CA LEU A 141 -5.73 7.87 -7.93
C LEU A 141 -4.37 8.44 -8.36
N LEU A 142 -3.77 7.87 -9.40
CA LEU A 142 -2.61 8.43 -10.07
C LEU A 142 -3.14 9.55 -10.98
N GLY A 143 -2.82 10.80 -10.67
CA GLY A 143 -3.26 11.96 -11.46
C GLY A 143 -3.00 11.76 -12.96
N GLY A 144 -3.91 12.28 -13.79
CA GLY A 144 -3.89 12.14 -15.24
C GLY A 144 -2.55 12.55 -15.83
N ASP A 145 -2.09 11.77 -16.81
CA ASP A 145 -0.85 11.99 -17.53
C ASP A 145 -0.81 13.41 -18.13
N ASP A 146 0.10 14.25 -17.63
CA ASP A 146 0.64 15.33 -18.44
C ASP A 146 1.83 14.79 -19.23
N THR A 147 1.51 14.39 -20.46
CA THR A 147 2.39 14.39 -21.62
C THR A 147 3.25 15.67 -21.73
N ASN A 148 4.49 15.49 -22.22
CA ASN A 148 5.51 16.46 -22.64
C ASN A 148 6.50 16.99 -21.58
N SER A 149 7.67 16.36 -21.50
CA SER A 149 8.93 16.94 -22.05
C SER A 149 10.00 15.88 -22.26
#